data_AF-A0A7R9KV82-F1
#
_entry.id   AF-A0A7R9KV82-F1
#
_cell.length_a   1.000
_cell.length_b   1.000
_cell.length_c   1.000
_cell.angle_alpha   90.00
_cell.angle_beta   90.00
_cell.angle_gamma   90.00
#
_symmetry.space_group_name_H-M   'P 1'
#
loop_
_entity.id
_entity.type
_entity.pdbx_description
1 polymer ?
#
loop_
_entity_poly.entity_id
_entity_poly.type
_entity_poly.pdbx_seq_one_letter_code
_entity_poly.pdbx_strand_id
1 'polypeptide(L)'
;DFFIAHKFDKSEIKDYSVLLSIPDSHDSNYIEIIDQNNNKTIYTSLGADKRGSDSLGAFCAYSPNIDIKNSVIFVNYGRLGDYQILSNVYNITRDTIAGKILIAKQFHLTADEQMSFAHQMGAAALLLYPDPEHYNPPSLGLKPFPSSQYMPSDAIRHDSLIWNGLGDPQTPGYAATSYAHRLPLQSLHLPSIPVQPISFENALQILSRLDGSKAPKAWNNGSNTTYNLGPVINFRTPLVIHISTKSLKAILRDGRVINMSYESQELRYLLLNQVSQHQVFAIQALAKPMGWRVLSLNINVGVGHVEPIGTASSIVLVSPNGDRIIAIRCGPHSGIEVKMCSSPQEFYASALVRDRKWQNLTGSYREVDWERIEGKNFINKIEYLMASLANY
;
A
#
# COMPACT_ATOMS: atom_id res chain seq x y z
N ASP A 1 22.73 19.67 -12.46
CA ASP A 1 22.89 20.55 -13.62
C ASP A 1 23.12 22.01 -13.27
N PHE A 2 22.24 22.66 -12.49
CA PHE A 2 22.40 24.08 -12.10
C PHE A 2 23.79 24.40 -11.50
N PHE A 3 24.23 23.65 -10.47
CA PHE A 3 25.51 23.90 -9.80
C PHE A 3 26.73 23.67 -10.69
N ILE A 4 26.65 22.68 -11.58
CA ILE A 4 27.69 22.39 -12.58
C ILE A 4 27.78 23.55 -13.58
N ALA A 5 26.64 24.06 -14.04
CA ALA A 5 26.57 25.20 -14.96
C ALA A 5 27.13 26.51 -14.35
N HIS A 6 27.07 26.65 -13.02
CA HIS A 6 27.58 27.81 -12.29
C HIS A 6 28.99 27.61 -11.70
N LYS A 7 29.72 26.60 -12.18
CA LYS A 7 31.14 26.36 -11.84
C LYS A 7 31.42 26.12 -10.35
N PHE A 8 30.50 25.49 -9.63
CA PHE A 8 30.82 24.97 -8.30
C PHE A 8 31.84 23.83 -8.43
N ASP A 9 32.88 23.82 -7.59
CA ASP A 9 34.00 22.87 -7.69
C ASP A 9 33.57 21.40 -7.51
N LYS A 10 32.50 21.14 -6.74
CA LYS A 10 31.95 19.80 -6.51
C LYS A 10 30.44 19.85 -6.27
N SER A 11 29.70 18.97 -6.92
CA SER A 11 28.29 18.69 -6.63
C SER A 11 28.04 17.18 -6.67
N GLU A 12 27.49 16.60 -5.61
CA GLU A 12 27.21 15.17 -5.52
C GLU A 12 25.80 14.93 -4.98
N ILE A 13 25.14 13.88 -5.49
CA ILE A 13 23.88 13.38 -4.94
C ILE A 13 24.22 12.29 -3.93
N LYS A 14 23.62 12.36 -2.75
CA LYS A 14 23.74 11.32 -1.71
C LYS A 14 22.35 10.76 -1.43
N ASP A 15 22.21 9.47 -1.68
CA ASP A 15 20.95 8.77 -1.50
C ASP A 15 20.86 8.10 -0.13
N TYR A 16 19.67 8.18 0.46
CA TYR A 16 19.30 7.51 1.70
C TYR A 16 17.99 6.76 1.49
N SER A 17 17.91 5.54 2.00
CA SER A 17 16.70 4.70 1.94
C SER A 17 16.02 4.74 3.29
N VAL A 18 15.19 5.77 3.47
CA VAL A 18 14.48 6.11 4.72
C VAL A 18 13.05 5.56 4.71
N LEU A 19 12.48 5.32 5.90
CA LEU A 19 11.06 5.00 6.02
C LEU A 19 10.23 6.27 5.82
N LEU A 20 9.32 6.25 4.84
CA LEU A 20 8.33 7.31 4.63
C LEU A 20 6.92 6.75 4.80
N SER A 21 5.99 7.65 5.10
CA SER A 21 4.57 7.35 5.14
C SER A 21 3.85 8.27 4.17
N ILE A 22 3.09 7.68 3.26
CA ILE A 22 2.28 8.36 2.26
C ILE A 22 0.90 7.69 2.21
N PRO A 23 -0.17 8.44 1.91
CA PRO A 23 -1.51 7.89 1.76
C PRO A 23 -1.60 7.07 0.47
N ASP A 24 -2.57 6.17 0.41
CA ASP A 24 -2.86 5.43 -0.80
C ASP A 24 -3.53 6.36 -1.82
N SER A 25 -2.99 6.42 -3.04
CA SER A 25 -3.53 7.24 -4.14
C SER A 25 -4.82 6.66 -4.73
N HIS A 26 -5.10 5.37 -4.51
CA HIS A 26 -6.30 4.69 -5.01
C HIS A 26 -7.40 4.55 -3.95
N ASP A 27 -7.08 4.83 -2.69
CA ASP A 27 -7.98 4.67 -1.54
C ASP A 27 -7.75 5.84 -0.59
N SER A 28 -8.25 7.01 -0.99
CA SER A 28 -8.08 8.25 -0.24
C SER A 28 -8.72 8.14 1.14
N ASN A 29 -8.05 8.68 2.17
CA ASN A 29 -8.66 8.83 3.48
C ASN A 29 -9.87 9.78 3.41
N TYR A 30 -10.96 9.43 4.11
CA TYR A 30 -12.13 10.28 4.22
C TYR A 30 -12.81 10.14 5.58
N ILE A 31 -13.67 11.10 5.89
CA ILE A 31 -14.54 11.09 7.06
C ILE A 31 -16.00 11.02 6.60
N GLU A 32 -16.82 10.29 7.34
CA GLU A 32 -18.26 10.22 7.15
C GLU A 32 -19.04 10.50 8.43
N ILE A 33 -20.11 11.26 8.31
CA ILE A 33 -21.10 11.45 9.36
C ILE A 33 -22.26 10.51 9.07
N ILE A 34 -22.53 9.55 9.95
CA ILE A 34 -23.60 8.56 9.77
C ILE A 34 -24.71 8.79 10.78
N ASP A 35 -25.97 8.83 10.33
CA ASP A 35 -27.13 8.84 11.23
C ASP A 35 -27.29 7.46 11.90
N GLN A 36 -27.37 7.48 13.22
CA GLN A 36 -27.45 6.29 14.07
C GLN A 36 -28.74 5.50 13.85
N ASN A 37 -29.82 6.20 13.50
CA ASN A 37 -31.16 5.61 13.50
C ASN A 37 -31.51 4.88 12.20
N ASN A 38 -30.85 5.23 11.10
CA ASN A 38 -31.06 4.61 9.79
C ASN A 38 -29.74 4.11 9.15
N ASN A 39 -28.61 4.25 9.84
CA ASN A 39 -27.27 3.91 9.35
C ASN A 39 -26.92 4.55 8.00
N LYS A 40 -27.53 5.71 7.69
CA LYS A 40 -27.33 6.42 6.43
C LYS A 40 -26.24 7.48 6.58
N THR A 41 -25.34 7.53 5.61
CA THR A 41 -24.35 8.60 5.50
C THR A 41 -25.04 9.93 5.19
N ILE A 42 -24.85 10.91 6.07
CA ILE A 42 -25.35 12.29 5.97
C ILE A 42 -24.34 13.17 5.22
N TYR A 43 -23.05 12.91 5.43
CA TYR A 43 -21.98 13.71 4.89
C TYR A 43 -20.74 12.85 4.71
N THR A 44 -20.03 13.05 3.60
CA THR A 44 -18.75 12.44 3.31
C THR A 44 -17.80 13.56 2.88
N SER A 45 -16.62 13.64 3.49
CA SER A 45 -15.60 14.57 3.02
C SER A 45 -15.10 14.14 1.64
N LEU A 46 -14.85 15.11 0.76
CA LEU A 46 -14.25 14.84 -0.54
C LEU A 46 -12.86 14.20 -0.36
N GLY A 47 -12.68 12.98 -0.90
CA GLY A 47 -11.37 12.34 -1.06
C GLY A 47 -10.52 13.02 -2.14
N ALA A 48 -9.26 12.60 -2.29
CA ALA A 48 -8.29 13.19 -3.22
C ALA A 48 -8.76 13.18 -4.69
N ASP A 49 -9.65 12.25 -5.04
CA ASP A 49 -10.14 12.00 -6.41
C ASP A 49 -10.76 13.22 -7.11
N LYS A 50 -11.12 14.29 -6.38
CA LYS A 50 -11.62 15.55 -6.97
C LYS A 50 -10.60 16.70 -7.02
N ARG A 51 -9.40 16.56 -6.43
CA ARG A 51 -8.35 17.60 -6.41
C ARG A 51 -7.31 17.47 -7.54
N GLY A 52 -7.46 16.46 -8.41
CA GLY A 52 -6.62 16.21 -9.58
C GLY A 52 -5.77 14.95 -9.41
N SER A 53 -5.37 14.33 -10.53
CA SER A 53 -4.70 13.00 -10.57
C SER A 53 -3.36 12.93 -9.84
N ASP A 54 -2.76 14.07 -9.48
CA ASP A 54 -1.44 14.16 -8.81
C ASP A 54 -1.51 14.65 -7.35
N SER A 55 -2.72 14.89 -6.80
CA SER A 55 -2.83 15.38 -5.42
C SER A 55 -2.86 14.22 -4.43
N LEU A 56 -1.87 14.13 -3.55
CA LEU A 56 -1.93 13.27 -2.37
C LEU A 56 -3.14 13.67 -1.50
N GLY A 57 -3.98 12.71 -1.13
CA GLY A 57 -5.10 12.93 -0.23
C GLY A 57 -4.65 13.48 1.12
N ALA A 58 -5.56 14.09 1.88
CA ALA A 58 -5.27 14.57 3.23
C ALA A 58 -4.79 13.42 4.13
N PHE A 59 -3.65 13.58 4.80
CA PHE A 59 -3.12 12.55 5.70
C PHE A 59 -2.14 13.13 6.71
N CYS A 60 -2.02 12.44 7.86
CA CYS A 60 -0.91 12.61 8.78
C CYS A 60 0.08 11.46 8.59
N ALA A 61 1.35 11.77 8.35
CA ALA A 61 2.38 10.76 8.14
C ALA A 61 2.55 9.90 9.40
N TYR A 62 2.74 8.59 9.20
CA TYR A 62 2.87 7.53 10.20
C TYR A 62 1.60 7.22 11.00
N SER A 63 0.48 7.82 10.63
CA SER A 63 -0.84 7.47 11.17
C SER A 63 -1.16 6.00 10.86
N PRO A 64 -1.60 5.19 11.84
CA PRO A 64 -1.98 3.82 11.59
C PRO A 64 -3.23 3.77 10.70
N ASN A 65 -3.27 2.78 9.83
CA ASN A 65 -4.40 2.54 8.93
C ASN A 65 -5.47 1.72 9.65
N ILE A 66 -6.50 2.39 10.20
CA ILE A 66 -7.57 1.77 10.99
C ILE A 66 -8.88 2.54 10.77
N ASP A 67 -9.97 1.80 10.51
CA ASP A 67 -11.33 2.33 10.48
C ASP A 67 -11.90 2.46 11.90
N ILE A 68 -12.40 3.66 12.25
CA ILE A 68 -12.99 3.93 13.56
C ILE A 68 -14.37 4.55 13.40
N LYS A 69 -15.37 3.92 14.03
CA LYS A 69 -16.75 4.41 14.16
C LYS A 69 -17.06 4.70 15.62
N ASN A 70 -17.20 5.97 15.99
CA ASN A 70 -17.65 6.34 17.34
C ASN A 70 -18.20 7.77 17.41
N SER A 71 -18.65 8.15 18.61
CA SER A 71 -19.02 9.53 18.93
C SER A 71 -17.77 10.44 18.96
N VAL A 72 -17.99 11.71 18.66
CA VAL A 72 -16.95 12.74 18.62
C VAL A 72 -17.02 13.64 19.85
N ILE A 73 -15.86 14.07 20.36
CA ILE A 73 -15.72 15.08 21.43
C ILE A 73 -14.78 16.18 20.93
N PHE A 74 -15.21 17.44 21.06
CA PHE A 74 -14.38 18.60 20.76
C PHE A 74 -13.50 18.95 21.97
N VAL A 75 -12.19 19.03 21.74
CA VAL A 75 -11.19 19.18 22.82
C VAL A 75 -10.30 20.41 22.68
N ASN A 76 -10.78 21.45 21.98
CA ASN A 76 -10.00 22.67 21.71
C ASN A 76 -8.69 22.37 20.99
N TYR A 77 -7.52 22.61 21.61
CA TYR A 77 -6.21 22.25 21.07
C TYR A 77 -5.71 20.91 21.60
N GLY A 78 -6.45 20.23 22.47
CA GLY A 78 -6.02 18.96 23.07
C GLY A 78 -4.83 19.13 24.01
N ARG A 79 -4.68 20.29 24.67
CA ARG A 79 -3.65 20.48 25.72
C ARG A 79 -4.08 19.81 27.01
N LEU A 80 -3.12 19.52 27.88
CA LEU A 80 -3.40 19.08 29.25
C LEU A 80 -4.39 20.01 29.98
N GLY A 81 -4.24 21.33 29.83
CA GLY A 81 -5.18 22.30 30.41
C GLY A 81 -6.59 22.24 29.81
N ASP A 82 -6.72 21.92 28.52
CA ASP A 82 -8.03 21.74 27.88
C ASP A 82 -8.75 20.53 28.48
N TYR A 83 -8.04 19.41 28.64
CA TYR A 83 -8.59 18.22 29.28
C TYR A 83 -8.94 18.42 30.75
N GLN A 84 -8.16 19.22 31.49
CA GLN A 84 -8.49 19.59 32.87
C GLN A 84 -9.79 20.39 32.94
N ILE A 85 -10.01 21.34 32.02
CA ILE A 85 -11.27 22.09 31.93
C ILE A 85 -12.43 21.13 31.62
N LEU A 86 -12.26 20.23 30.65
CA LEU A 86 -13.26 19.22 30.28
C LEU A 86 -13.66 18.35 31.49
N SER A 87 -12.68 17.86 32.25
CA SER A 87 -12.92 17.04 33.43
C SER A 87 -13.57 17.83 34.56
N ASN A 88 -13.00 18.98 34.93
CA ASN A 88 -13.38 19.70 36.15
C ASN A 88 -14.68 20.51 35.99
N VAL A 89 -14.93 21.07 34.80
CA VAL A 89 -16.08 21.96 34.56
C VAL A 89 -17.23 21.21 33.90
N TYR A 90 -16.92 20.27 33.01
CA TYR A 90 -17.92 19.64 32.14
C TYR A 90 -18.14 18.15 32.44
N ASN A 91 -17.43 17.58 33.43
CA ASN A 91 -17.49 16.17 33.78
C ASN A 91 -17.20 15.22 32.59
N ILE A 92 -16.40 15.70 31.63
CA ILE A 92 -15.88 14.91 30.51
C ILE A 92 -14.52 14.38 30.96
N THR A 93 -14.55 13.23 31.64
CA THR A 93 -13.37 12.57 32.19
C THR A 93 -12.74 11.62 31.17
N ARG A 94 -11.64 10.98 31.56
CA ARG A 94 -10.99 9.92 30.78
C ARG A 94 -11.96 8.81 30.36
N ASP A 95 -12.87 8.40 31.25
CA ASP A 95 -13.84 7.34 30.97
C ASP A 95 -14.87 7.76 29.90
N THR A 96 -15.23 9.05 29.86
CA THR A 96 -16.08 9.62 28.82
C THR A 96 -15.37 9.66 27.46
N ILE A 97 -14.06 9.92 27.46
CA ILE A 97 -13.22 9.99 26.26
C ILE A 97 -12.85 8.60 25.73
N ALA A 98 -12.77 7.59 26.60
CA ALA A 98 -12.34 6.25 26.24
C ALA A 98 -13.14 5.69 25.03
N GLY A 99 -12.41 5.30 23.99
CA GLY A 99 -12.97 4.77 22.74
C GLY A 99 -13.59 5.81 21.81
N LYS A 100 -13.66 7.09 22.19
CA LYS A 100 -14.26 8.17 21.38
C LYS A 100 -13.25 8.76 20.37
N ILE A 101 -13.79 9.41 19.36
CA ILE A 101 -13.02 10.20 18.40
C ILE A 101 -12.87 11.60 18.96
N LEU A 102 -11.66 12.14 19.03
CA LEU A 102 -11.44 13.53 19.42
C LEU A 102 -11.32 14.41 18.18
N ILE A 103 -11.82 15.64 18.24
CA ILE A 103 -11.56 16.67 17.23
C ILE A 103 -10.87 17.87 17.89
N ALA A 104 -9.72 18.25 17.34
CA ALA A 104 -8.87 19.31 17.89
C ALA A 104 -8.35 20.27 16.81
N LYS A 105 -8.04 21.49 17.24
CA LYS A 105 -7.45 22.56 16.45
C LYS A 105 -5.95 22.37 16.32
N GLN A 106 -5.41 22.65 15.14
CA GLN A 106 -3.97 22.73 14.89
C GLN A 106 -3.52 24.18 15.00
N PHE A 107 -2.62 24.48 15.95
CA PHE A 107 -1.82 25.71 15.96
C PHE A 107 -0.67 25.63 16.98
N HIS A 108 -1.00 25.47 18.26
CA HIS A 108 -0.04 25.62 19.37
C HIS A 108 0.77 24.37 19.74
N LEU A 109 0.30 23.19 19.37
CA LEU A 109 0.96 21.91 19.63
C LEU A 109 1.28 21.23 18.29
N THR A 110 2.30 20.39 18.28
CA THR A 110 2.57 19.49 17.16
C THR A 110 1.58 18.32 17.14
N ALA A 111 1.37 17.73 15.97
CA ALA A 111 0.36 16.67 15.83
C ALA A 111 0.69 15.41 16.65
N ASP A 112 1.98 15.10 16.83
CA ASP A 112 2.45 13.99 17.67
C ASP A 112 2.16 14.21 19.16
N GLU A 113 2.33 15.44 19.66
CA GLU A 113 1.97 15.79 21.04
C GLU A 113 0.45 15.68 21.27
N GLN A 114 -0.35 16.21 20.33
CA GLN A 114 -1.81 16.11 20.40
C GLN A 114 -2.28 14.65 20.37
N MET A 115 -1.67 13.83 19.51
CA MET A 115 -1.92 12.39 19.42
C MET A 115 -1.54 11.67 20.72
N SER A 116 -0.38 12.00 21.30
CA SER A 116 0.09 11.41 22.56
C SER A 116 -0.89 11.69 23.71
N PHE A 117 -1.34 12.95 23.88
CA PHE A 117 -2.32 13.27 24.92
C PHE A 117 -3.68 12.63 24.65
N ALA A 118 -4.15 12.61 23.40
CA ALA A 118 -5.39 11.92 23.04
C ALA A 118 -5.33 10.42 23.36
N HIS A 119 -4.21 9.77 23.04
CA HIS A 119 -3.97 8.36 23.36
C HIS A 119 -3.93 8.10 24.87
N GLN A 120 -3.25 8.96 25.64
CA GLN A 120 -3.23 8.87 27.12
C GLN A 120 -4.64 8.98 27.72
N MET A 121 -5.52 9.79 27.11
CA MET A 121 -6.92 9.89 27.49
C MET A 121 -7.80 8.73 27.01
N GLY A 122 -7.25 7.77 26.29
CA GLY A 122 -7.97 6.58 25.81
C GLY A 122 -8.79 6.82 24.55
N ALA A 123 -8.55 7.91 23.82
CA ALA A 123 -9.23 8.17 22.56
C ALA A 123 -8.94 7.05 21.54
N ALA A 124 -9.93 6.74 20.70
CA ALA A 124 -9.77 5.77 19.61
C ALA A 124 -9.17 6.39 18.34
N ALA A 125 -9.39 7.70 18.11
CA ALA A 125 -8.88 8.42 16.95
C ALA A 125 -8.81 9.93 17.23
N LEU A 126 -8.05 10.65 16.42
CA LEU A 126 -7.92 12.10 16.49
C LEU A 126 -8.13 12.76 15.12
N LEU A 127 -9.01 13.75 15.07
CA LEU A 127 -9.20 14.65 13.94
C LEU A 127 -8.53 15.98 14.22
N LEU A 128 -7.79 16.47 13.25
CA LEU A 128 -7.05 17.73 13.34
C LEU A 128 -7.51 18.70 12.26
N TYR A 129 -7.81 19.95 12.61
CA TYR A 129 -8.15 20.98 11.63
C TYR A 129 -7.42 22.30 11.89
N PRO A 130 -7.02 23.06 10.85
CA PRO A 130 -6.39 24.37 11.03
C PRO A 130 -7.34 25.35 11.73
N ASP A 131 -6.87 26.00 12.80
CA ASP A 131 -7.70 26.98 13.51
C ASP A 131 -7.92 28.25 12.65
N PRO A 132 -9.16 28.56 12.22
CA PRO A 132 -9.42 29.78 11.46
C PRO A 132 -9.02 31.04 12.21
N GLU A 133 -9.06 31.08 13.55
CA GLU A 133 -8.65 32.27 14.32
C GLU A 133 -7.18 32.66 14.07
N HIS A 134 -6.35 31.70 13.68
CA HIS A 134 -4.92 31.89 13.44
C HIS A 134 -4.55 31.85 11.96
N TYR A 135 -5.20 30.99 11.16
CA TYR A 135 -4.87 30.81 9.74
C TYR A 135 -5.68 31.70 8.79
N ASN A 136 -6.88 32.12 9.18
CA ASN A 136 -7.70 33.06 8.42
C ASN A 136 -8.74 33.73 9.35
N PRO A 137 -8.30 34.68 10.19
CA PRO A 137 -9.13 35.20 11.28
C PRO A 137 -10.41 35.84 10.72
N PRO A 138 -11.62 35.35 11.10
CA PRO A 138 -12.87 35.88 10.58
C PRO A 138 -13.07 37.38 10.86
N SER A 139 -12.48 37.87 11.95
CA SER A 139 -12.51 39.28 12.37
C SER A 139 -11.87 40.24 11.36
N LEU A 140 -10.98 39.76 10.50
CA LEU A 140 -10.34 40.59 9.47
C LEU A 140 -11.22 40.79 8.24
N GLY A 141 -12.23 39.94 8.02
CA GLY A 141 -13.12 40.02 6.86
C GLY A 141 -12.40 39.91 5.50
N LEU A 142 -11.18 39.35 5.48
CA LEU A 142 -10.35 39.24 4.28
C LEU A 142 -10.71 37.99 3.48
N LYS A 143 -10.62 38.08 2.15
CA LYS A 143 -10.78 36.92 1.26
C LYS A 143 -9.57 35.98 1.40
N PRO A 144 -9.74 34.65 1.39
CA PRO A 144 -8.62 33.71 1.43
C PRO A 144 -7.76 33.75 0.16
N PHE A 145 -6.66 32.99 0.15
CA PHE A 145 -5.88 32.70 -1.05
C PHE A 145 -6.77 32.27 -2.23
N PRO A 146 -6.52 32.74 -3.47
CA PRO A 146 -5.36 33.54 -3.91
C PRO A 146 -5.47 35.05 -3.68
N SER A 147 -6.58 35.55 -3.11
CA SER A 147 -6.78 36.99 -2.91
C SER A 147 -5.96 37.57 -1.76
N SER A 148 -5.50 36.74 -0.84
CA SER A 148 -4.60 37.11 0.26
C SER A 148 -3.72 35.94 0.69
N GLN A 149 -2.88 36.15 1.70
CA GLN A 149 -2.05 35.11 2.31
C GLN A 149 -2.82 34.13 3.22
N TYR A 150 -4.09 34.40 3.52
CA TYR A 150 -4.85 33.63 4.50
C TYR A 150 -5.38 32.31 3.93
N MET A 151 -5.43 31.29 4.78
CA MET A 151 -5.77 29.93 4.40
C MET A 151 -7.25 29.80 3.95
N PRO A 152 -7.53 29.16 2.80
CA PRO A 152 -8.88 28.78 2.40
C PRO A 152 -9.54 27.83 3.40
N SER A 153 -10.87 27.85 3.52
CA SER A 153 -11.61 27.00 4.46
C SER A 153 -11.56 25.50 4.13
N ASP A 154 -11.34 25.17 2.86
CA ASP A 154 -11.20 23.83 2.30
C ASP A 154 -9.73 23.32 2.30
N ALA A 155 -8.78 24.19 2.67
CA ALA A 155 -7.38 23.82 2.78
C ALA A 155 -7.15 22.96 4.04
N ILE A 156 -6.15 22.08 3.95
CA ILE A 156 -5.84 21.08 4.97
C ILE A 156 -4.36 21.19 5.30
N ARG A 157 -4.01 21.16 6.58
CA ARG A 157 -2.61 21.11 7.04
C ARG A 157 -2.22 19.65 7.30
N HIS A 158 -1.28 19.16 6.50
CA HIS A 158 -0.63 17.87 6.71
C HIS A 158 0.40 17.97 7.84
N ASP A 159 0.64 16.88 8.54
CA ASP A 159 1.62 16.83 9.62
C ASP A 159 2.25 15.43 9.76
N SER A 160 3.37 15.34 10.47
CA SER A 160 4.01 14.06 10.80
C SER A 160 3.75 13.70 12.26
N LEU A 161 3.31 12.47 12.53
CA LEU A 161 3.12 11.98 13.90
C LEU A 161 4.40 11.41 14.52
N ILE A 162 5.50 11.41 13.77
CA ILE A 162 6.82 11.12 14.31
C ILE A 162 7.61 12.42 14.29
N TRP A 163 7.87 12.92 15.50
CA TRP A 163 8.85 13.96 15.76
C TRP A 163 9.89 13.43 16.75
N ASN A 164 10.79 12.59 16.27
CA ASN A 164 11.80 11.95 17.12
C ASN A 164 13.05 12.83 17.32
N GLY A 165 13.26 13.87 16.51
CA GLY A 165 14.51 14.64 16.47
C GLY A 165 15.74 13.83 16.04
N LEU A 166 15.55 12.57 15.62
CA LEU A 166 16.59 11.56 15.36
C LEU A 166 16.66 11.12 13.90
N GLY A 167 15.78 11.63 13.04
CA GLY A 167 15.74 11.31 11.61
C GLY A 167 14.90 10.07 11.31
N ASP A 168 15.37 9.22 10.39
CA ASP A 168 14.68 8.00 9.98
C ASP A 168 14.39 7.10 11.20
N PRO A 169 13.11 6.74 11.46
CA PRO A 169 12.76 5.89 12.60
C PRO A 169 13.49 4.54 12.60
N GLN A 170 13.87 4.03 11.43
CA GLN A 170 14.56 2.74 11.33
C GLN A 170 16.06 2.80 11.59
N THR A 171 16.68 3.99 11.53
CA THR A 171 18.13 4.18 11.73
C THR A 171 18.40 5.34 12.71
N PRO A 172 17.93 5.26 13.97
CA PRO A 172 18.06 6.36 14.91
C PRO A 172 19.54 6.67 15.19
N GLY A 173 19.95 7.91 14.90
CA GLY A 173 21.30 8.39 15.19
C GLY A 173 22.37 8.06 14.14
N TYR A 174 22.04 7.41 13.02
CA TYR A 174 22.98 7.17 11.92
C TYR A 174 22.30 7.24 10.53
N ALA A 175 23.13 7.35 9.50
CA ALA A 175 22.68 7.50 8.13
C ALA A 175 21.97 6.25 7.60
N ALA A 176 20.78 6.44 7.00
CA ALA A 176 19.99 5.39 6.35
C ALA A 176 20.54 4.98 4.98
N THR A 177 21.81 4.56 4.92
CA THR A 177 22.43 4.05 3.69
C THR A 177 21.82 2.72 3.24
N SER A 178 22.13 2.27 2.03
CA SER A 178 21.64 0.99 1.50
C SER A 178 22.00 -0.22 2.38
N TYR A 179 23.17 -0.18 3.03
CA TYR A 179 23.68 -1.24 3.92
C TYR A 179 23.45 -0.94 5.42
N ALA A 180 22.78 0.17 5.75
CA ALA A 180 22.48 0.49 7.13
C ALA A 180 21.62 -0.61 7.77
N HIS A 181 21.96 -1.00 9.00
CA HIS A 181 21.11 -1.85 9.80
C HIS A 181 19.78 -1.12 10.04
N ARG A 182 18.64 -1.81 9.88
CA ARG A 182 17.31 -1.21 10.08
C ARG A 182 16.59 -1.91 11.21
N LEU A 183 16.05 -1.12 12.12
CA LEU A 183 15.17 -1.66 13.15
C LEU A 183 13.90 -2.25 12.50
N PRO A 184 13.44 -3.42 12.97
CA PRO A 184 12.19 -4.00 12.49
C PRO A 184 11.01 -3.09 12.83
N LEU A 185 10.01 -3.04 11.97
CA LEU A 185 8.85 -2.14 12.12
C LEU A 185 8.14 -2.32 13.48
N GLN A 186 8.11 -3.55 14.01
CA GLN A 186 7.48 -3.86 15.29
C GLN A 186 8.22 -3.30 16.50
N SER A 187 9.52 -2.99 16.37
CA SER A 187 10.28 -2.35 17.46
C SER A 187 10.24 -0.82 17.42
N LEU A 188 9.60 -0.25 16.39
CA LEU A 188 9.48 1.20 16.25
C LEU A 188 8.37 1.72 17.16
N HIS A 189 8.61 2.86 17.79
CA HIS A 189 7.59 3.61 18.53
C HIS A 189 6.71 4.40 17.54
N LEU A 190 5.87 3.68 16.78
CA LEU A 190 4.93 4.28 15.84
C LEU A 190 3.64 4.75 16.56
N PRO A 191 2.94 5.76 16.02
CA PRO A 191 1.67 6.24 16.54
C PRO A 191 0.65 5.12 16.72
N SER A 192 -0.05 5.13 17.86
CA SER A 192 -0.94 4.02 18.27
C SER A 192 -2.41 4.24 17.93
N ILE A 193 -2.83 5.47 17.64
CA ILE A 193 -4.21 5.81 17.25
C ILE A 193 -4.21 6.50 15.88
N PRO A 194 -5.22 6.25 15.02
CA PRO A 194 -5.34 6.94 13.75
C PRO A 194 -5.57 8.44 13.96
N VAL A 195 -4.79 9.24 13.25
CA VAL A 195 -4.94 10.69 13.15
C VAL A 195 -5.21 11.08 11.70
N GLN A 196 -6.25 11.88 11.49
CA GLN A 196 -6.63 12.35 10.17
C GLN A 196 -6.80 13.87 10.17
N PRO A 197 -6.03 14.61 9.35
CA PRO A 197 -6.25 16.04 9.17
C PRO A 197 -7.44 16.27 8.25
N ILE A 198 -8.23 17.29 8.57
CA ILE A 198 -9.42 17.71 7.83
C ILE A 198 -9.39 19.22 7.65
N SER A 199 -10.18 19.72 6.69
CA SER A 199 -10.32 21.16 6.48
C SER A 199 -11.18 21.78 7.57
N PHE A 200 -11.08 23.10 7.75
CA PHE A 200 -11.98 23.82 8.65
C PHE A 200 -13.45 23.68 8.21
N GLU A 201 -13.71 23.68 6.91
CA GLU A 201 -15.04 23.44 6.36
C GLU A 201 -15.61 22.07 6.75
N ASN A 202 -14.80 21.01 6.65
CA ASN A 202 -15.21 19.67 7.08
C ASN A 202 -15.40 19.61 8.60
N ALA A 203 -14.53 20.28 9.36
CA ALA A 203 -14.66 20.38 10.81
C ALA A 203 -15.97 21.09 11.21
N LEU A 204 -16.38 22.14 10.50
CA LEU A 204 -17.67 22.80 10.73
C LEU A 204 -18.86 21.86 10.55
N GLN A 205 -18.80 20.93 9.60
CA GLN A 205 -19.87 19.92 9.44
C GLN A 205 -19.98 19.03 10.67
N ILE A 206 -18.87 18.72 11.34
CA ILE A 206 -18.86 17.97 12.60
C ILE A 206 -19.31 18.85 13.76
N LEU A 207 -18.63 19.99 13.98
CA LEU A 207 -18.80 20.87 15.13
C LEU A 207 -20.22 21.44 15.24
N SER A 208 -20.87 21.75 14.11
CA SER A 208 -22.26 22.24 14.08
C SER A 208 -23.30 21.20 14.50
N ARG A 209 -22.91 19.92 14.52
CA ARG A 209 -23.78 18.78 14.88
C ARG A 209 -23.44 18.19 16.25
N LEU A 210 -22.42 18.72 16.94
CA LEU A 210 -22.13 18.30 18.30
C LEU A 210 -23.24 18.77 19.24
N ASP A 211 -23.62 17.90 20.16
CA ASP A 211 -24.54 18.20 21.26
C ASP A 211 -23.79 18.25 22.60
N GLY A 212 -24.51 18.39 23.71
CA GLY A 212 -23.95 18.46 25.05
C GLY A 212 -23.62 19.89 25.48
N SER A 213 -22.72 20.02 26.45
CA SER A 213 -22.39 21.30 27.05
C SER A 213 -21.75 22.26 26.04
N LYS A 214 -22.14 23.54 26.09
CA LYS A 214 -21.51 24.60 25.29
C LYS A 214 -20.04 24.75 25.68
N ALA A 215 -19.17 24.77 24.67
CA ALA A 215 -17.75 25.00 24.86
C ALA A 215 -17.49 26.40 25.45
N PRO A 216 -16.37 26.60 26.17
CA PRO A 216 -15.95 27.93 26.60
C PRO A 216 -15.89 28.92 25.43
N LYS A 217 -16.34 30.16 25.63
CA LYS A 217 -16.33 31.18 24.56
C LYS A 217 -14.95 31.39 23.91
N ALA A 218 -13.88 31.24 24.69
CA ALA A 218 -12.50 31.35 24.21
C ALA A 218 -12.09 30.24 23.24
N TRP A 219 -12.89 29.18 23.07
CA TRP A 219 -12.59 28.07 22.17
C TRP A 219 -13.23 28.25 20.78
N ASN A 220 -14.04 29.28 20.61
CA ASN A 220 -14.90 29.51 19.44
C ASN A 220 -14.14 30.08 18.23
N ASN A 221 -13.15 29.38 17.65
CA ASN A 221 -12.64 29.57 16.27
C ASN A 221 -12.64 31.05 15.71
N GLY A 222 -12.35 32.08 16.51
CA GLY A 222 -12.56 33.49 16.14
C GLY A 222 -13.97 33.91 15.65
N SER A 223 -15.02 33.13 15.93
CA SER A 223 -16.41 33.32 15.48
C SER A 223 -17.38 33.53 16.65
N ASN A 224 -18.52 34.20 16.38
CA ASN A 224 -19.62 34.33 17.34
C ASN A 224 -20.43 33.03 17.54
N THR A 225 -20.13 31.97 16.77
CA THR A 225 -20.80 30.68 16.90
C THR A 225 -20.14 29.85 17.99
N THR A 226 -20.90 29.51 19.03
CA THR A 226 -20.43 28.61 20.10
C THR A 226 -20.78 27.17 19.75
N TYR A 227 -19.77 26.31 19.72
CA TYR A 227 -19.94 24.87 19.50
C TYR A 227 -20.20 24.14 20.82
N ASN A 228 -20.82 22.96 20.74
CA ASN A 228 -20.91 22.08 21.90
C ASN A 228 -19.70 21.14 21.97
N LEU A 229 -19.43 20.61 23.16
CA LEU A 229 -18.27 19.78 23.44
C LEU A 229 -18.46 18.31 23.01
N GLY A 230 -19.69 17.83 22.88
CA GLY A 230 -19.95 16.39 22.90
C GLY A 230 -19.67 15.76 24.28
N PRO A 231 -19.83 14.43 24.45
CA PRO A 231 -20.40 13.50 23.47
C PRO A 231 -21.93 13.60 23.40
N VAL A 232 -22.53 13.00 22.37
CA VAL A 232 -23.98 12.90 22.18
C VAL A 232 -24.62 12.14 23.36
N ILE A 233 -25.37 12.82 24.23
CA ILE A 233 -26.11 12.16 25.35
C ILE A 233 -27.56 11.84 24.94
N ASN A 234 -28.06 12.36 23.81
CA ASN A 234 -29.38 12.00 23.26
C ASN A 234 -29.30 11.68 21.76
N PHE A 235 -29.88 10.54 21.39
CA PHE A 235 -29.89 9.88 20.07
C PHE A 235 -29.61 10.71 18.80
N ARG A 236 -28.76 10.13 17.94
CA ARG A 236 -28.32 10.50 16.57
C ARG A 236 -27.14 11.48 16.55
N THR A 237 -25.88 11.07 16.37
CA THR A 237 -25.26 10.72 15.06
C THR A 237 -23.82 10.22 15.32
N PRO A 238 -23.42 8.96 15.04
CA PRO A 238 -22.03 8.50 15.13
C PRO A 238 -21.24 8.86 13.87
N LEU A 239 -20.02 9.35 14.04
CA LEU A 239 -19.09 9.55 12.93
C LEU A 239 -18.44 8.20 12.58
N VAL A 240 -18.38 7.87 11.29
CA VAL A 240 -17.62 6.74 10.76
C VAL A 240 -16.47 7.28 9.94
N ILE A 241 -15.26 6.94 10.35
CA ILE A 241 -14.07 7.28 9.60
C ILE A 241 -13.59 5.98 8.95
N HIS A 242 -13.57 6.01 7.61
CA HIS A 242 -12.97 4.97 6.79
C HIS A 242 -11.58 5.45 6.35
N ILE A 243 -10.55 4.81 6.90
CA ILE A 243 -9.15 4.91 6.50
C ILE A 243 -8.76 3.47 6.16
N SER A 244 -9.04 3.07 4.93
CA SER A 244 -8.87 1.68 4.51
C SER A 244 -7.46 1.37 4.02
N THR A 245 -7.06 0.11 4.21
CA THR A 245 -5.98 -0.55 3.47
C THR A 245 -6.63 -1.54 2.51
N LYS A 246 -6.28 -1.48 1.22
CA LYS A 246 -6.60 -2.52 0.24
C LYS A 246 -5.33 -3.16 -0.32
N SER A 247 -4.45 -3.64 0.56
CA SER A 247 -3.31 -4.44 0.08
C SER A 247 -3.17 -5.77 0.83
N LEU A 248 -3.07 -6.83 0.05
CA LEU A 248 -2.70 -8.16 0.52
C LEU A 248 -1.22 -8.36 0.20
N LYS A 249 -0.40 -8.47 1.25
CA LYS A 249 1.04 -8.68 1.14
C LYS A 249 1.33 -10.18 1.13
N ALA A 250 1.71 -10.70 -0.04
CA ALA A 250 2.19 -12.07 -0.17
C ALA A 250 3.72 -12.10 -0.13
N ILE A 251 4.29 -12.82 0.82
CA ILE A 251 5.74 -13.06 0.91
C ILE A 251 5.98 -14.50 0.45
N LEU A 252 6.65 -14.66 -0.69
CA LEU A 252 7.01 -15.95 -1.23
C LEU A 252 8.22 -16.53 -0.49
N ARG A 253 8.36 -17.86 -0.51
CA ARG A 253 9.43 -18.58 0.20
C ARG A 253 10.84 -18.22 -0.26
N ASP A 254 10.98 -17.67 -1.47
CA ASP A 254 12.23 -17.16 -2.04
C ASP A 254 12.53 -15.70 -1.67
N GLY A 255 11.71 -15.08 -0.81
CA GLY A 255 11.90 -13.73 -0.30
C GLY A 255 11.32 -12.64 -1.20
N ARG A 256 10.70 -12.98 -2.34
CA ARG A 256 10.01 -11.99 -3.18
C ARG A 256 8.75 -11.50 -2.48
N VAL A 257 8.61 -10.17 -2.42
CA VAL A 257 7.45 -9.48 -1.84
C VAL A 257 6.57 -8.99 -2.98
N ILE A 258 5.31 -9.41 -2.98
CA ILE A 258 4.32 -9.00 -3.98
C ILE A 258 3.19 -8.28 -3.27
N ASN A 259 2.99 -7.03 -3.67
CA ASN A 259 1.90 -6.18 -3.20
C ASN A 259 0.79 -6.24 -4.25
N MET A 260 -0.44 -6.61 -3.85
CA MET A 260 -1.59 -6.73 -4.75
C MET A 260 -2.76 -5.88 -4.25
N SER A 261 -3.64 -5.46 -5.18
CA SER A 261 -4.94 -4.89 -4.83
C SER A 261 -5.91 -5.99 -4.34
N TYR A 262 -7.04 -5.62 -3.73
CA TYR A 262 -8.00 -6.59 -3.17
C TYR A 262 -8.87 -7.32 -4.22
N GLU A 263 -8.65 -7.09 -5.52
CA GLU A 263 -9.43 -7.73 -6.56
C GLU A 263 -9.14 -9.23 -6.58
N SER A 264 -10.15 -10.08 -6.31
CA SER A 264 -10.00 -11.55 -6.25
C SER A 264 -9.38 -12.16 -7.52
N GLN A 265 -9.50 -11.43 -8.63
CA GLN A 265 -8.89 -11.72 -9.92
C GLN A 265 -7.35 -11.64 -9.85
N GLU A 266 -6.75 -10.64 -9.20
CA GLU A 266 -5.30 -10.47 -9.11
C GLU A 266 -4.63 -11.53 -8.23
N LEU A 267 -5.24 -11.91 -7.10
CA LEU A 267 -4.75 -13.02 -6.28
C LEU A 267 -4.78 -14.33 -7.07
N ARG A 268 -5.88 -14.59 -7.81
CA ARG A 268 -5.99 -15.74 -8.70
C ARG A 268 -4.90 -15.71 -9.77
N TYR A 269 -4.61 -14.54 -10.34
CA TYR A 269 -3.57 -14.38 -11.35
C TYR A 269 -2.16 -14.59 -10.80
N LEU A 270 -1.88 -14.11 -9.58
CA LEU A 270 -0.63 -14.40 -8.90
C LEU A 270 -0.46 -15.89 -8.66
N LEU A 271 -1.49 -16.56 -8.12
CA LEU A 271 -1.45 -18.00 -7.85
C LEU A 271 -1.24 -18.81 -9.14
N LEU A 272 -1.94 -18.48 -10.22
CA LEU A 272 -1.76 -19.14 -11.51
C LEU A 272 -0.36 -18.90 -12.12
N ASN A 273 0.21 -17.70 -11.95
CA ASN A 273 1.59 -17.43 -12.34
C ASN A 273 2.58 -18.23 -11.49
N GLN A 274 2.40 -18.31 -10.17
CA GLN A 274 3.24 -19.12 -9.29
C GLN A 274 3.16 -20.62 -9.64
N VAL A 275 1.97 -21.12 -9.98
CA VAL A 275 1.78 -22.50 -10.44
C VAL A 275 2.55 -22.75 -11.73
N SER A 276 2.46 -21.84 -12.71
CA SER A 276 3.21 -21.94 -13.98
C SER A 276 4.73 -21.96 -13.75
N GLN A 277 5.25 -21.05 -12.92
CA GLN A 277 6.69 -21.03 -12.58
C GLN A 277 7.12 -22.31 -11.87
N HIS A 278 6.31 -22.78 -10.91
CA HIS A 278 6.59 -23.99 -10.15
C HIS A 278 6.65 -25.24 -11.05
N GLN A 279 5.74 -25.36 -12.01
CA GLN A 279 5.74 -26.45 -13.00
C GLN A 279 7.06 -26.52 -13.76
N VAL A 280 7.54 -25.39 -14.27
CA VAL A 280 8.79 -25.31 -15.02
C VAL A 280 10.01 -25.60 -14.13
N PHE A 281 10.04 -25.12 -12.89
CA PHE A 281 11.12 -25.46 -11.94
C PHE A 281 11.14 -26.94 -11.56
N ALA A 282 9.97 -27.55 -11.38
CA ALA A 282 9.87 -28.97 -11.09
C ALA A 282 10.36 -29.83 -12.27
N ILE A 283 10.12 -29.41 -13.51
CA ILE A 283 10.71 -30.04 -14.70
C ILE A 283 12.24 -29.87 -14.71
N GLN A 284 12.76 -28.68 -14.40
CA GLN A 284 14.21 -28.46 -14.31
C GLN A 284 14.85 -29.39 -13.26
N ALA A 285 14.18 -29.57 -12.12
CA ALA A 285 14.62 -30.48 -11.08
C ALA A 285 14.58 -31.94 -11.54
N LEU A 286 13.54 -32.35 -12.30
CA LEU A 286 13.38 -33.67 -12.89
C LEU A 286 14.37 -33.97 -14.03
N ALA A 287 14.80 -32.95 -14.78
CA ALA A 287 15.75 -33.11 -15.87
C ALA A 287 17.10 -33.68 -15.41
N LYS A 288 17.57 -33.25 -14.23
CA LYS A 288 18.84 -33.70 -13.64
C LYS A 288 18.88 -35.22 -13.39
N PRO A 289 17.97 -35.85 -12.63
CA PRO A 289 17.98 -37.29 -12.39
C PRO A 289 17.70 -38.11 -13.65
N MET A 290 16.91 -37.57 -14.60
CA MET A 290 16.62 -38.25 -15.87
C MET A 290 17.75 -38.14 -16.91
N GLY A 291 18.82 -37.39 -16.62
CA GLY A 291 19.96 -37.17 -17.54
C GLY A 291 19.69 -36.19 -18.68
N TRP A 292 18.55 -35.50 -18.68
CA TRP A 292 18.20 -34.50 -19.68
C TRP A 292 18.90 -33.17 -19.41
N ARG A 293 19.32 -32.48 -20.47
CA ARG A 293 20.00 -31.17 -20.36
C ARG A 293 19.04 -30.04 -20.65
N VAL A 294 19.06 -29.00 -19.83
CA VAL A 294 18.27 -27.78 -20.02
C VAL A 294 18.99 -26.87 -21.00
N LEU A 295 18.36 -26.58 -22.14
CA LEU A 295 18.89 -25.67 -23.16
C LEU A 295 18.47 -24.22 -22.89
N SER A 296 17.22 -24.02 -22.48
CA SER A 296 16.70 -22.71 -22.15
C SER A 296 15.65 -22.83 -21.04
N LEU A 297 15.64 -21.85 -20.15
CA LEU A 297 14.69 -21.73 -19.06
C LEU A 297 14.31 -20.25 -18.98
N ASN A 298 13.07 -19.92 -19.31
CA ASN A 298 12.55 -18.57 -19.22
C ASN A 298 11.35 -18.56 -18.31
N ILE A 299 11.50 -17.94 -17.15
CA ILE A 299 10.41 -17.79 -16.19
C ILE A 299 9.37 -16.78 -16.72
N ASN A 300 9.82 -15.84 -17.57
CA ASN A 300 9.03 -14.80 -18.17
C ASN A 300 9.26 -14.78 -19.69
N VAL A 301 8.40 -15.45 -20.45
CA VAL A 301 8.54 -15.54 -21.91
C VAL A 301 8.23 -14.18 -22.55
N GLY A 302 9.24 -13.54 -23.14
CA GLY A 302 9.12 -12.23 -23.80
C GLY A 302 8.78 -12.29 -25.30
N VAL A 303 8.62 -13.49 -25.88
CA VAL A 303 8.43 -13.67 -27.32
C VAL A 303 7.34 -14.73 -27.59
N GLY A 304 6.38 -14.41 -28.45
CA GLY A 304 5.26 -15.29 -28.82
C GLY A 304 3.89 -14.72 -28.43
N HIS A 305 2.83 -15.53 -28.52
CA HIS A 305 1.49 -15.10 -28.09
C HIS A 305 1.54 -14.62 -26.64
N VAL A 306 1.13 -13.37 -26.42
CA VAL A 306 1.10 -12.76 -25.09
C VAL A 306 -0.06 -13.37 -24.31
N GLU A 307 0.20 -13.82 -23.09
CA GLU A 307 -0.87 -14.27 -22.21
C GLU A 307 -1.76 -13.06 -21.89
N PRO A 308 -3.09 -13.17 -21.99
CA PRO A 308 -3.98 -12.08 -21.59
C PRO A 308 -3.82 -11.77 -20.09
N ILE A 309 -3.29 -12.72 -19.32
CA ILE A 309 -3.16 -12.68 -17.87
C ILE A 309 -1.80 -13.26 -17.45
N GLY A 310 -0.97 -12.45 -16.81
CA GLY A 310 0.34 -12.87 -16.27
C GLY A 310 1.40 -13.14 -17.34
N THR A 311 2.44 -13.89 -16.98
CA THR A 311 3.53 -14.26 -17.90
C THR A 311 3.62 -15.77 -18.02
N ALA A 312 3.73 -16.29 -19.24
CA ALA A 312 4.03 -17.70 -19.43
C ALA A 312 5.48 -17.99 -19.03
N SER A 313 5.72 -19.18 -18.50
CA SER A 313 7.05 -19.73 -18.27
C SER A 313 7.33 -20.81 -19.31
N SER A 314 8.57 -20.93 -19.77
CA SER A 314 8.98 -21.97 -20.71
C SER A 314 10.29 -22.62 -20.34
N ILE A 315 10.41 -23.88 -20.73
CA ILE A 315 11.64 -24.66 -20.62
C ILE A 315 11.83 -25.50 -21.87
N VAL A 316 13.07 -25.51 -22.37
CA VAL A 316 13.48 -26.34 -23.49
C VAL A 316 14.54 -27.31 -22.99
N LEU A 317 14.27 -28.59 -23.14
CA LEU A 317 15.12 -29.69 -22.72
C LEU A 317 15.59 -30.49 -23.93
N VAL A 318 16.80 -31.05 -23.84
CA VAL A 318 17.33 -32.01 -24.80
C VAL A 318 17.61 -33.35 -24.11
N SER A 319 17.26 -34.44 -24.80
CA SER A 319 17.52 -35.81 -24.38
C SER A 319 19.02 -36.06 -24.14
N PRO A 320 19.40 -37.04 -23.31
CA PRO A 320 20.80 -37.40 -23.06
C PRO A 320 21.62 -37.66 -24.33
N ASN A 321 20.98 -38.29 -25.33
CA ASN A 321 21.61 -38.66 -26.60
C ASN A 321 21.71 -37.49 -27.60
N GLY A 322 21.02 -36.37 -27.33
CA GLY A 322 21.03 -35.17 -28.19
C GLY A 322 19.98 -35.15 -29.32
N ASP A 323 19.13 -36.17 -29.41
CA ASP A 323 18.33 -36.46 -30.62
C ASP A 323 16.88 -36.00 -30.53
N ARG A 324 16.39 -35.76 -29.31
CA ARG A 324 15.03 -35.27 -29.04
C ARG A 324 15.11 -33.97 -28.24
N ILE A 325 14.28 -33.01 -28.62
CA ILE A 325 14.07 -31.76 -27.88
C ILE A 325 12.60 -31.71 -27.44
N ILE A 326 12.37 -31.37 -26.18
CA ILE A 326 11.04 -31.07 -25.64
C ILE A 326 11.02 -29.60 -25.27
N ALA A 327 10.05 -28.86 -25.81
CA ALA A 327 9.74 -27.49 -25.42
C ALA A 327 8.40 -27.49 -24.68
N ILE A 328 8.41 -26.95 -23.47
CA ILE A 328 7.23 -26.87 -22.61
C ILE A 328 6.97 -25.41 -22.33
N ARG A 329 5.72 -24.98 -22.54
CA ARG A 329 5.22 -23.67 -22.18
C ARG A 329 4.07 -23.84 -21.20
N CYS A 330 4.15 -23.17 -20.07
CA CYS A 330 3.11 -23.12 -19.06
C CYS A 330 2.57 -21.69 -19.01
N GLY A 331 1.31 -21.50 -19.41
CA GLY A 331 0.61 -20.22 -19.33
C GLY A 331 -0.43 -20.21 -18.20
N PRO A 332 -0.62 -19.08 -17.50
CA PRO A 332 -1.70 -18.94 -16.52
C PRO A 332 -3.09 -19.10 -17.15
N HIS A 333 -3.25 -18.73 -18.43
CA HIS A 333 -4.51 -18.80 -19.16
C HIS A 333 -4.49 -19.85 -20.28
N SER A 334 -3.42 -19.93 -21.08
CA SER A 334 -3.29 -20.93 -22.15
C SER A 334 -3.08 -22.37 -21.67
N GLY A 335 -2.73 -22.55 -20.39
CA GLY A 335 -2.45 -23.88 -19.84
C GLY A 335 -1.08 -24.42 -20.24
N ILE A 336 -0.95 -25.75 -20.27
CA ILE A 336 0.31 -26.41 -20.57
C ILE A 336 0.32 -26.82 -22.04
N GLU A 337 1.28 -26.29 -22.78
CA GLU A 337 1.60 -26.74 -24.14
C GLU A 337 2.94 -27.49 -24.12
N VAL A 338 2.93 -28.72 -24.61
CA VAL A 338 4.14 -29.54 -24.78
C VAL A 338 4.37 -29.79 -26.25
N LYS A 339 5.53 -29.41 -26.74
CA LYS A 339 5.94 -29.59 -28.14
C LYS A 339 7.25 -30.35 -28.21
N MET A 340 7.39 -31.22 -29.19
CA MET A 340 8.58 -32.03 -29.39
C MET A 340 9.18 -31.88 -30.79
N CYS A 341 10.50 -31.96 -30.87
CA CYS A 341 11.25 -32.00 -32.11
C CYS A 341 12.23 -33.18 -32.08
N SER A 342 12.45 -33.81 -33.24
CA SER A 342 13.37 -34.93 -33.41
C SER A 342 14.44 -34.56 -34.43
N SER A 343 15.70 -34.86 -34.11
CA SER A 343 16.82 -34.69 -35.03
C SER A 343 16.65 -35.59 -36.26
N PRO A 344 17.00 -35.11 -37.46
CA PRO A 344 17.23 -36.01 -38.59
C PRO A 344 18.36 -37.01 -38.25
N GLN A 345 18.33 -38.18 -38.91
CA GLN A 345 19.21 -39.31 -38.61
C GLN A 345 20.72 -39.01 -38.82
N GLU A 346 21.07 -38.08 -39.70
CA GLU A 346 22.47 -37.71 -39.98
C GLU A 346 22.80 -36.29 -39.48
N PHE A 347 23.87 -36.16 -38.68
CA PHE A 347 24.42 -34.90 -38.19
C PHE A 347 25.69 -34.55 -38.98
N TYR A 348 25.70 -33.35 -39.58
CA TYR A 348 26.89 -32.79 -40.23
C TYR A 348 27.36 -31.57 -39.44
N ALA A 349 28.52 -31.67 -38.79
CA ALA A 349 29.09 -30.57 -38.02
C ALA A 349 29.51 -29.43 -38.97
N SER A 350 28.94 -28.24 -38.79
CA SER A 350 29.35 -27.03 -39.51
C SER A 350 30.34 -26.23 -38.67
N ALA A 351 31.01 -25.25 -39.29
CA ALA A 351 31.93 -24.36 -38.59
C ALA A 351 31.26 -23.62 -37.41
N LEU A 352 29.95 -23.36 -37.52
CA LEU A 352 29.13 -22.64 -36.55
C LEU A 352 28.41 -23.57 -35.56
N VAL A 353 27.89 -24.72 -36.01
CA VAL A 353 27.17 -25.69 -35.17
C VAL A 353 28.00 -26.96 -35.06
N ARG A 354 28.74 -27.06 -33.95
CA ARG A 354 29.67 -28.17 -33.68
C ARG A 354 29.06 -29.29 -32.85
N ASP A 355 27.92 -29.04 -32.20
CA ASP A 355 27.28 -29.98 -31.28
C ASP A 355 25.83 -30.25 -31.74
N ARG A 356 25.46 -31.52 -31.78
CA ARG A 356 24.16 -32.01 -32.28
C ARG A 356 22.97 -31.36 -31.56
N LYS A 357 23.13 -31.03 -30.27
CA LYS A 357 22.08 -30.42 -29.45
C LYS A 357 21.59 -29.06 -29.96
N TRP A 358 22.39 -28.36 -30.76
CA TRP A 358 22.06 -27.03 -31.30
C TRP A 358 21.49 -27.07 -32.72
N GLN A 359 21.54 -28.22 -33.40
CA GLN A 359 21.10 -28.36 -34.78
C GLN A 359 19.60 -28.13 -34.94
N ASN A 360 18.79 -28.50 -33.94
CA ASN A 360 17.32 -28.54 -34.03
C ASN A 360 16.62 -27.36 -33.35
N LEU A 361 17.33 -26.30 -32.98
CA LEU A 361 16.70 -25.10 -32.42
C LEU A 361 15.65 -24.48 -33.37
N THR A 362 15.84 -24.64 -34.68
CA THR A 362 14.94 -24.16 -35.75
C THR A 362 14.07 -25.26 -36.37
N GLY A 363 14.08 -26.47 -35.80
CA GLY A 363 13.34 -27.62 -36.33
C GLY A 363 11.81 -27.49 -36.21
N SER A 364 11.07 -28.33 -36.94
CA SER A 364 9.61 -28.36 -36.84
C SER A 364 9.17 -29.06 -35.55
N TYR A 365 8.43 -28.34 -34.72
CA TYR A 365 7.88 -28.84 -33.46
C TYR A 365 6.49 -29.45 -33.71
N ARG A 366 6.25 -30.65 -33.18
CA ARG A 366 4.93 -31.30 -33.15
C ARG A 366 4.33 -31.18 -31.75
N GLU A 367 3.07 -30.81 -31.68
CA GLU A 367 2.34 -30.74 -30.42
C GLU A 367 2.03 -32.13 -29.89
N VAL A 368 2.22 -32.31 -28.59
CA VAL A 368 1.97 -33.57 -27.90
C VAL A 368 0.57 -33.53 -27.33
N ASP A 369 -0.24 -34.55 -27.62
CA ASP A 369 -1.58 -34.70 -27.05
C ASP A 369 -1.47 -34.99 -25.55
N TRP A 370 -1.63 -33.94 -24.76
CA TRP A 370 -1.40 -33.93 -23.31
C TRP A 370 -2.41 -34.77 -22.52
N GLU A 371 -3.63 -34.92 -23.05
CA GLU A 371 -4.71 -35.63 -22.37
C GLU A 371 -4.49 -37.15 -22.38
N ARG A 372 -3.85 -37.67 -23.42
CA ARG A 372 -3.61 -39.10 -23.61
C ARG A 372 -2.40 -39.67 -22.86
N ILE A 373 -1.57 -38.82 -22.26
CA ILE A 373 -0.39 -39.26 -21.50
C ILE A 373 -0.82 -39.83 -20.15
N GLU A 374 -0.35 -41.04 -19.82
CA GLU A 374 -0.58 -41.67 -18.53
C GLU A 374 0.13 -40.92 -17.39
N GLY A 375 -0.60 -40.66 -16.31
CA GLY A 375 -0.06 -40.00 -15.13
C GLY A 375 -1.11 -39.21 -14.36
N LYS A 376 -1.05 -39.27 -13.02
CA LYS A 376 -2.02 -38.59 -12.14
C LYS A 376 -1.80 -37.08 -12.09
N ASN A 377 -0.54 -36.64 -12.10
CA ASN A 377 -0.14 -35.25 -11.95
C ASN A 377 0.82 -34.83 -13.07
N PHE A 378 0.97 -33.52 -13.28
CA PHE A 378 1.84 -32.92 -14.30
C PHE A 378 3.24 -33.52 -14.37
N ILE A 379 3.92 -33.67 -13.22
CA ILE A 379 5.28 -34.20 -13.15
C ILE A 379 5.37 -35.65 -13.58
N ASN A 380 4.42 -36.50 -13.17
CA ASN A 380 4.40 -37.91 -13.55
C ASN A 380 4.22 -38.08 -15.06
N LYS A 381 3.38 -37.23 -15.67
CA LYS A 381 3.18 -37.24 -17.13
C LYS A 381 4.46 -36.83 -17.88
N ILE A 382 5.16 -35.80 -17.40
CA ILE A 382 6.44 -35.38 -17.99
C ILE A 382 7.53 -36.44 -17.78
N GLU A 383 7.59 -37.05 -16.60
CA GLU A 383 8.54 -38.13 -16.30
C GLU A 383 8.35 -39.32 -17.24
N TYR A 384 7.10 -39.75 -17.44
CA TYR A 384 6.76 -40.81 -18.38
C TYR A 384 7.14 -40.44 -19.83
N LEU A 385 6.83 -39.21 -20.25
CA LEU A 385 7.22 -38.70 -21.57
C LEU A 385 8.75 -38.69 -21.75
N MET A 386 9.49 -38.21 -20.75
CA MET A 386 10.96 -38.18 -20.79
C MET A 386 11.57 -39.58 -20.78
N ALA A 387 11.00 -40.52 -20.03
CA ALA A 387 11.45 -41.91 -19.98
C ALA A 387 11.22 -42.63 -21.31
N SER A 388 10.03 -42.49 -21.90
CA SER A 388 9.69 -43.09 -23.19
C SER A 388 10.54 -42.55 -24.35
N LEU A 389 10.94 -41.28 -24.29
CA LEU A 389 11.79 -40.66 -25.31
C LEU A 389 13.30 -40.87 -25.09
N ALA A 390 13.71 -41.30 -23.90
CA ALA A 390 15.11 -41.60 -23.59
C ALA A 390 15.48 -43.07 -23.87
N ASN A 391 14.51 -43.98 -23.84
CA ASN A 391 14.71 -45.43 -24.00
C ASN A 391 14.59 -45.94 -25.45
N TYR A 392 14.53 -45.06 -26.44
CA TYR A 392 14.46 -45.40 -27.88
C TYR A 392 15.51 -44.68 -28.71
#